data_AF-A0A0D1EJV4-F1
#
_entry.id   AF-A0A0D1EJV4-F1
#
_cell.length_a   1.000
_cell.length_b   1.000
_cell.length_c   1.000
_cell.angle_alpha   90.00
_cell.angle_beta   90.00
_cell.angle_gamma   90.00
#
_symmetry.space_group_name_H-M   'P 1'
#
loop_
_entity.id
_entity.type
_entity.pdbx_description
1 polymer ?
#
loop_
_entity_poly.entity_id
_entity_poly.type
_entity_poly.pdbx_seq_one_letter_code
_entity_poly.pdbx_strand_id
1 'polypeptide(L)'
;MRGRTGWTGGIGGRLYLAYKVMAVNGQPMVCGAYNVTDHRLNRGVRNMLRRGGVNMDGRRVLTDLTYFNRVNARSEEGLIGKIADCRPLSVAPSRQGRFSIEFGSGTVRN
;
A
#
# COMPACT_ATOMS: atom_id res chain seq x y z
N MET A 1 19.74 0.84 -10.63
CA MET A 1 19.73 1.42 -9.26
C MET A 1 18.77 0.61 -8.38
N ARG A 2 19.29 -0.21 -7.46
CA ARG A 2 18.47 -1.01 -6.52
C ARG A 2 18.26 -0.22 -5.23
N GLY A 3 17.17 0.54 -5.15
CA GLY A 3 16.77 1.23 -3.92
C GLY A 3 16.06 0.27 -2.97
N ARG A 4 16.76 -0.19 -1.92
CA ARG A 4 16.13 -0.81 -0.74
C ARG A 4 15.32 0.28 -0.04
N THR A 5 14.01 0.19 -0.10
CA THR A 5 13.10 1.07 0.65
C THR A 5 12.53 0.23 1.79
N GLY A 6 12.84 0.65 3.01
CA GLY A 6 12.56 -0.07 4.25
C GLY A 6 11.07 -0.22 4.50
N TRP A 7 10.72 -1.40 4.96
CA TRP A 7 9.37 -1.91 5.19
C TRP A 7 8.80 -1.37 6.49
N THR A 8 7.49 -1.15 6.55
CA THR A 8 6.82 -0.80 7.81
C THR A 8 5.35 -1.19 7.75
N GLY A 9 4.97 -2.24 8.48
CA GLY A 9 3.58 -2.44 8.92
C GLY A 9 3.03 -3.84 8.74
N GLY A 10 3.33 -4.74 9.69
CA GLY A 10 2.54 -5.95 9.91
C GLY A 10 1.72 -5.82 11.20
N ILE A 11 0.39 -5.82 11.11
CA ILE A 11 -0.47 -5.99 12.29
C ILE A 11 -0.42 -7.48 12.64
N GLY A 12 0.50 -7.84 13.56
CA GLY A 12 0.60 -9.15 14.19
C GLY A 12 0.62 -10.33 13.23
N GLY A 13 1.66 -10.46 12.38
CA GLY A 13 1.98 -11.66 11.58
C GLY A 13 0.89 -12.19 10.62
N ARG A 14 -0.27 -11.52 10.55
CA ARG A 14 -1.47 -11.99 9.83
C ARG A 14 -1.81 -11.14 8.62
N LEU A 15 -1.25 -9.95 8.55
CA LEU A 15 -1.30 -9.05 7.41
C LEU A 15 0.12 -8.61 7.09
N TYR A 16 0.55 -8.85 5.85
CA TYR A 16 1.75 -8.27 5.27
C TYR A 16 1.33 -7.30 4.19
N LEU A 17 1.94 -6.12 4.16
CA LEU A 17 1.62 -5.11 3.16
C LEU A 17 2.91 -4.45 2.68
N ALA A 18 3.03 -4.31 1.36
CA ALA A 18 4.15 -3.66 0.71
C ALA A 18 3.61 -2.59 -0.23
N TYR A 19 4.24 -1.43 -0.23
CA TYR A 19 3.90 -0.36 -1.18
C TYR A 19 5.13 0.45 -1.56
N LYS A 20 5.04 1.14 -2.68
CA LYS A 20 6.05 2.07 -3.14
C LYS A 20 5.41 3.20 -3.94
N VAL A 21 5.87 4.42 -3.69
CA VAL A 21 5.58 5.57 -4.55
C VAL A 21 6.75 5.75 -5.50
N MET A 22 6.48 5.84 -6.80
CA MET A 22 7.48 6.01 -7.84
C MET A 22 6.92 6.79 -9.03
N ALA A 23 7.78 7.49 -9.76
CA ALA A 23 7.39 8.14 -11.00
C ALA A 23 7.46 7.15 -12.16
N VAL A 24 6.41 7.10 -12.99
CA VAL A 24 6.37 6.36 -14.25
C VAL A 24 5.93 7.32 -15.34
N ASN A 25 6.78 7.52 -16.35
CA ASN A 25 6.58 8.53 -17.41
C ASN A 25 6.30 9.93 -16.83
N GLY A 26 7.01 10.29 -15.76
CA GLY A 26 6.81 11.54 -15.04
C GLY A 26 5.59 11.57 -14.13
N GLN A 27 4.60 10.67 -14.24
CA GLN A 27 3.44 10.65 -13.35
C GLN A 27 3.78 9.91 -12.04
N PRO A 28 3.62 10.55 -10.86
CA PRO A 28 3.71 9.85 -9.59
C PRO A 28 2.62 8.80 -9.48
N MET A 29 3.04 7.56 -9.20
CA MET A 29 2.18 6.41 -8.99
C MET A 29 2.49 5.77 -7.66
N VAL A 30 1.47 5.17 -7.05
CA VAL A 30 1.60 4.31 -5.88
C VAL A 30 1.24 2.88 -6.26
N CYS A 31 2.21 1.99 -6.07
CA CYS A 31 2.07 0.57 -6.32
C CYS A 31 2.02 -0.15 -4.98
N GLY A 32 1.09 -1.09 -4.82
CA GLY A 32 1.00 -1.86 -3.58
C GLY A 32 0.49 -3.29 -3.77
N ALA A 33 0.88 -4.13 -2.83
CA ALA A 33 0.44 -5.50 -2.71
C ALA A 33 0.30 -5.86 -1.22
N TYR A 34 -0.57 -6.81 -0.92
CA TYR A 34 -0.73 -7.31 0.43
C TYR A 34 -0.97 -8.82 0.45
N ASN A 35 -0.70 -9.43 1.58
CA ASN A 35 -1.08 -10.81 1.87
C ASN A 35 -1.76 -10.87 3.23
N VAL A 36 -2.76 -11.73 3.33
CA VAL A 36 -3.43 -12.05 4.59
C VAL A 36 -3.31 -13.55 4.81
N THR A 37 -2.65 -13.95 5.90
CA THR A 37 -2.47 -15.37 6.24
C THR A 37 -3.70 -15.95 6.96
N ASP A 38 -4.52 -15.09 7.58
CA ASP A 38 -5.80 -15.47 8.19
C ASP A 38 -6.98 -14.94 7.36
N HIS A 39 -7.72 -15.85 6.72
CA HIS A 39 -8.85 -15.50 5.86
C HIS A 39 -9.98 -14.76 6.57
N ARG A 40 -10.12 -14.90 7.90
CA ARG A 40 -11.14 -14.19 8.69
C ARG A 40 -10.93 -12.68 8.65
N LEU A 41 -9.67 -12.24 8.47
CA LEU A 41 -9.30 -10.83 8.45
C LEU A 41 -9.56 -10.15 7.10
N ASN A 42 -9.89 -10.90 6.03
CA ASN A 42 -10.04 -10.35 4.68
C ASN A 42 -11.01 -9.17 4.63
N ARG A 43 -12.14 -9.25 5.36
CA ARG A 43 -13.13 -8.17 5.41
C ARG A 43 -12.59 -6.94 6.13
N GLY A 44 -11.90 -7.14 7.25
CA GLY A 44 -11.26 -6.07 8.02
C GLY A 44 -10.16 -5.36 7.22
N VAL A 45 -9.30 -6.14 6.55
CA VAL A 45 -8.22 -5.63 5.69
C VAL A 45 -8.79 -4.85 4.51
N ARG A 46 -9.84 -5.37 3.85
CA ARG A 46 -10.48 -4.65 2.74
C ARG A 46 -11.11 -3.32 3.21
N ASN A 47 -11.71 -3.30 4.39
CA ASN A 47 -12.24 -2.06 4.98
C ASN A 47 -11.14 -1.07 5.35
N MET A 48 -10.02 -1.56 5.90
CA MET A 48 -8.83 -0.76 6.21
C MET A 48 -8.25 -0.11 4.94
N LEU A 49 -8.08 -0.89 3.87
CA LEU A 49 -7.60 -0.40 2.57
C LEU A 49 -8.58 0.62 1.96
N ARG A 50 -9.89 0.36 2.03
CA ARG A 50 -10.92 1.26 1.49
C ARG A 50 -10.92 2.63 2.15
N ARG A 51 -10.61 2.69 3.46
CA ARG A 51 -10.48 3.95 4.21
C ARG A 51 -9.08 4.56 4.11
N GLY A 52 -8.11 3.78 3.64
CA GLY A 52 -6.75 4.23 3.43
C GLY A 52 -6.61 5.22 2.28
N GLY A 53 -5.44 5.82 2.19
CA GLY A 53 -5.09 6.75 1.13
C GLY A 53 -3.64 7.17 1.17
N VAL A 54 -3.24 7.94 0.15
CA VAL A 54 -1.91 8.53 0.05
C VAL A 54 -2.04 10.03 0.28
N ASN A 55 -1.17 10.56 1.13
CA ASN A 55 -1.01 11.99 1.31
C ASN A 55 0.30 12.47 0.69
N MET A 56 0.29 13.68 0.16
CA MET A 56 1.47 14.42 -0.27
C MET A 56 1.51 15.72 0.53
N ASP A 57 2.58 15.92 1.29
CA ASP A 57 2.79 17.12 2.11
C ASP A 57 1.56 17.43 3.02
N GLY A 58 0.97 16.39 3.59
CA GLY A 58 -0.21 16.49 4.48
C GLY A 58 -1.56 16.59 3.77
N ARG A 59 -1.61 16.69 2.43
CA ARG A 59 -2.86 16.69 1.66
C ARG A 59 -3.15 15.32 1.06
N ARG A 60 -4.38 14.83 1.21
CA ARG A 60 -4.84 13.59 0.57
C ARG A 60 -4.87 13.74 -0.96
N VAL A 61 -4.13 12.86 -1.65
CA VAL A 61 -3.96 12.84 -3.12
C VAL A 61 -4.39 11.54 -3.77
N LEU A 62 -4.68 10.51 -2.96
CA LEU A 62 -5.37 9.30 -3.38
C LEU A 62 -6.18 8.76 -2.21
N THR A 63 -7.39 8.29 -2.50
CA THR A 63 -8.25 7.57 -1.56
C THR A 63 -8.48 6.17 -2.07
N ASP A 64 -8.82 5.26 -1.15
CA ASP A 64 -9.15 3.87 -1.46
C ASP A 64 -7.97 3.09 -2.05
N LEU A 65 -7.33 2.31 -1.20
CA LEU A 65 -6.21 1.44 -1.53
C LEU A 65 -6.65 -0.01 -1.82
N THR A 66 -7.95 -0.26 -2.03
CA THR A 66 -8.44 -1.62 -2.30
C THR A 66 -7.95 -2.21 -3.62
N TYR A 67 -7.39 -1.38 -4.50
CA TYR A 67 -6.72 -1.82 -5.72
C TYR A 67 -5.38 -2.52 -5.47
N PHE A 68 -4.82 -2.45 -4.26
CA PHE A 68 -3.61 -3.22 -3.95
C PHE A 68 -3.88 -4.70 -4.21
N ASN A 69 -2.99 -5.35 -4.93
CA ASN A 69 -3.17 -6.74 -5.29
C ASN A 69 -3.00 -7.64 -4.06
N ARG A 70 -3.91 -8.60 -3.87
CA ARG A 70 -3.70 -9.67 -2.89
C ARG A 70 -2.80 -10.74 -3.50
N VAL A 71 -1.60 -10.88 -2.97
CA VAL A 71 -0.63 -11.89 -3.40
C VAL A 71 -0.50 -12.98 -2.35
N ASN A 72 -0.18 -14.20 -2.78
CA ASN A 72 0.14 -15.28 -1.84
C ASN A 72 1.59 -15.13 -1.37
N ALA A 73 1.76 -14.83 -0.08
CA ALA A 73 3.06 -14.75 0.57
C ALA A 73 2.99 -15.44 1.95
N ARG A 74 4.04 -16.18 2.30
CA ARG A 74 4.13 -16.85 3.61
C ARG A 74 4.77 -15.97 4.69
N SER A 75 5.43 -14.89 4.28
CA SER A 75 6.09 -13.92 5.15
C SER A 75 6.11 -12.54 4.47
N GLU A 76 6.61 -11.55 5.19
CA GLU A 76 6.87 -10.21 4.69
C GLU A 76 7.87 -10.22 3.53
N GLU A 77 8.97 -10.98 3.65
CA GLU A 77 9.95 -11.15 2.58
C GLU A 77 9.33 -11.79 1.34
N GLY A 78 8.31 -12.62 1.51
CA GLY A 78 7.56 -13.24 0.42
C GLY A 78 6.79 -12.24 -0.46
N LEU A 79 6.63 -10.98 -0.02
CA LEU A 79 6.09 -9.90 -0.84
C LEU A 79 7.16 -9.28 -1.77
N ILE A 80 8.45 -9.46 -1.49
CA ILE A 80 9.53 -8.98 -2.37
C ILE A 80 9.44 -9.68 -3.73
N GLY A 81 9.46 -8.89 -4.80
CA GLY A 81 9.42 -9.41 -6.18
C GLY A 81 8.05 -9.87 -6.65
N LYS A 82 6.99 -9.72 -5.84
CA LYS A 82 5.61 -9.94 -6.28
C LYS A 82 5.11 -8.76 -7.12
N ILE A 83 4.18 -9.05 -8.02
CA ILE A 83 3.54 -8.03 -8.86
C ILE A 83 2.61 -7.19 -7.98
N ALA A 84 2.82 -5.89 -8.01
CA ALA A 84 1.99 -4.90 -7.35
C ALA A 84 1.12 -4.18 -8.38
N ASP A 85 -0.10 -3.84 -7.98
CA ASP A 85 -0.98 -3.01 -8.80
C ASP A 85 -0.70 -1.54 -8.49
N CYS A 86 -0.66 -0.72 -9.53
CA CYS A 86 -0.31 0.70 -9.45
C CYS A 86 -1.51 1.58 -9.78
N ARG A 87 -1.60 2.72 -9.10
CA ARG A 87 -2.50 3.81 -9.48
C ARG A 87 -1.77 5.15 -9.57
N PRO A 88 -2.16 6.01 -10.53
CA PRO A 88 -1.67 7.38 -10.56
C PRO A 88 -2.19 8.16 -9.35
N LEU A 89 -1.32 9.01 -8.80
CA LEU A 89 -1.70 10.00 -7.80
C LEU A 89 -2.28 11.22 -8.49
N SER A 90 -3.28 11.88 -7.87
CA SER A 90 -3.88 13.12 -8.39
C SER A 90 -2.98 14.34 -8.14
N VAL A 91 -1.72 14.25 -8.59
CA VAL A 91 -0.69 15.28 -8.47
C VAL A 91 -0.03 15.51 -9.81
N ALA A 92 0.47 16.71 -10.04
CA ALA A 92 1.15 17.06 -11.27
C ALA A 92 2.44 16.22 -11.45
N PRO A 93 2.78 15.80 -12.69
CA PRO A 93 3.94 14.97 -12.99
C PRO A 93 5.28 15.47 -12.40
N SER A 94 5.49 16.78 -12.42
CA SER A 94 6.73 17.41 -11.94
C SER A 94 6.77 17.68 -10.43
N ARG A 95 5.67 17.41 -9.71
CA ARG A 95 5.56 17.78 -8.29
C ARG A 95 6.32 16.78 -7.43
N GLN A 96 7.43 17.23 -6.85
CA GLN A 96 8.17 16.51 -5.83
C GLN A 96 7.58 16.85 -4.45
N GLY A 97 7.59 15.89 -3.53
CA GLY A 97 7.09 16.09 -2.18
C GLY A 97 7.21 14.83 -1.34
N ARG A 98 6.91 14.95 -0.04
CA ARG A 98 6.93 13.80 0.86
C ARG A 98 5.60 13.08 0.76
N PHE A 99 5.65 11.83 0.32
CA PHE A 99 4.49 10.95 0.30
C PHE A 99 4.41 10.16 1.60
N SER A 100 3.21 10.06 2.17
CA SER A 100 2.89 9.13 3.24
C SER A 100 1.65 8.32 2.87
N ILE A 101 1.57 7.09 3.36
CA ILE A 101 0.36 6.27 3.25
C ILE A 101 -0.29 6.22 4.63
N GLU A 102 -1.58 6.49 4.66
CA GLU A 102 -2.42 6.31 5.82
C GLU A 102 -3.36 5.15 5.57
N PHE A 103 -3.41 4.22 6.51
CA PHE A 103 -4.47 3.21 6.55
C PHE A 103 -5.56 3.72 7.48
N GLY A 104 -6.81 3.63 7.03
CA GLY A 104 -7.91 4.04 7.90
C GLY A 104 -7.98 3.16 9.14
N SER A 105 -8.45 3.74 10.25
CA SER A 105 -8.74 2.95 11.46
C SER A 105 -9.76 1.85 11.11
N GLY A 106 -9.34 0.61 11.30
CA GLY A 106 -10.15 -0.58 11.09
C GLY A 106 -9.86 -1.56 12.21
N THR A 107 -10.87 -1.91 12.99
CA THR A 107 -10.73 -3.00 13.94
C THR A 107 -10.72 -4.31 13.17
N VAL A 108 -9.54 -4.92 13.05
CA VAL A 108 -9.39 -6.28 12.53
C VAL A 108 -9.82 -7.23 13.65
N ARG A 109 -11.10 -7.58 13.68
CA ARG A 109 -11.66 -8.56 14.62
C ARG A 109 -11.57 -9.96 14.00
N ASN A 110 -10.98 -10.91 14.74
CA ASN A 110 -11.01 -12.35 14.44
C ASN A 110 -12.36 -12.92 14.87
#